data_AF-A0AAT9HYF5-F1
#
_entry.id   AF-A0AAT9HYF5-F1
#
_cell.length_a   1.000
_cell.length_b   1.000
_cell.length_c   1.000
_cell.angle_alpha   90.00
_cell.angle_beta   90.00
_cell.angle_gamma   90.00
#
_symmetry.space_group_name_H-M   'P 1'
#
loop_
_entity.id
_entity.type
_entity.pdbx_description
1 polymer ?
#
loop_
_entity_poly.entity_id
_entity_poly.type
_entity_poly.pdbx_seq_one_letter_code
_entity_poly.pdbx_strand_id
1 'polypeptide(L)'
;MCPSYRATGEEEHSTRGRARLLHEMLAGELITDGWRSTEVRDALDLCLSCKGCRSDCPVGVDMATYKAEFLHHHYEGRRRPAAHYAMGWLPVWLGWVARTRTAGAVNALASVGPFARAAKRLGGIAREREIPGWRGRRSRGGGGGGAGPRVREGWSSSGRTPLRSTCRRRWAVRPCVCWRRRVCGWPCRPPCG
;
A
#
# COMPACT_ATOMS: atom_id res chain seq x y z
N MET A 1 -6.34 10.08 0.89
CA MET A 1 -5.64 10.59 -0.30
C MET A 1 -4.42 9.71 -0.57
N CYS A 2 -4.14 9.34 -1.82
CA CYS A 2 -3.03 8.44 -2.17
C CYS A 2 -1.64 9.08 -1.89
N PRO A 3 -0.73 8.42 -1.14
CA PRO A 3 0.58 8.99 -0.83
C PRO A 3 1.49 9.15 -2.04
N SER A 4 1.36 8.31 -3.07
CA SER A 4 2.13 8.45 -4.31
C SER A 4 1.76 9.73 -5.06
N TYR A 5 0.46 10.04 -5.15
CA TYR A 5 0.00 11.30 -5.75
C TYR A 5 0.53 12.53 -5.02
N ARG A 6 0.63 12.50 -3.68
CA ARG A 6 1.23 13.63 -2.94
C ARG A 6 2.71 13.82 -3.23
N ALA A 7 3.42 12.78 -3.67
CA ALA A 7 4.84 12.84 -3.98
C ALA A 7 5.10 13.29 -5.42
N THR A 8 4.30 12.81 -6.38
CA THR A 8 4.48 13.12 -7.81
C THR A 8 3.68 14.33 -8.29
N GLY A 9 2.49 14.55 -7.75
CA GLY A 9 1.54 15.58 -8.22
C GLY A 9 0.84 15.24 -9.55
N GLU A 10 1.10 14.06 -10.12
CA GLU A 10 0.59 13.64 -11.43
C GLU A 10 -0.73 12.87 -11.29
N GLU A 11 -1.75 13.26 -12.06
CA GLU A 11 -3.12 12.74 -11.91
C GLU A 11 -3.23 11.23 -12.13
N GLU A 12 -2.35 10.64 -12.96
CA GLU A 12 -2.30 9.18 -13.17
C GLU A 12 -2.03 8.37 -11.90
N HIS A 13 -1.37 8.98 -10.91
CA HIS A 13 -1.06 8.36 -9.63
C HIS A 13 -2.12 8.62 -8.55
N SER A 14 -3.17 9.38 -8.88
CA SER A 14 -4.34 9.60 -8.04
C SER A 14 -5.22 8.35 -7.99
N THR A 15 -6.06 8.21 -6.93
CA THR A 15 -7.02 7.10 -6.84
C THR A 15 -7.98 7.09 -8.04
N ARG A 16 -8.36 8.30 -8.51
CA ARG A 16 -9.24 8.48 -9.67
C ARG A 16 -8.53 8.14 -10.98
N GLY A 17 -7.31 8.65 -11.18
CA GLY A 17 -6.54 8.40 -12.40
C GLY A 17 -6.26 6.91 -12.60
N ARG A 18 -5.81 6.21 -11.55
CA ARG A 18 -5.58 4.76 -11.62
C ARG A 18 -6.84 3.96 -11.92
N ALA A 19 -7.98 4.35 -11.33
CA ALA A 19 -9.25 3.70 -11.61
C ALA A 19 -9.69 3.93 -13.07
N ARG A 20 -9.47 5.13 -13.61
CA ARG A 20 -9.77 5.44 -15.01
C ARG A 20 -8.88 4.65 -15.96
N LEU A 21 -7.57 4.62 -15.75
CA LEU A 21 -6.64 3.83 -16.58
C LEU A 21 -7.00 2.34 -16.60
N LEU A 22 -7.32 1.78 -15.42
CA LEU A 22 -7.73 0.38 -15.35
C LEU A 22 -9.08 0.13 -16.05
N HIS A 23 -10.02 1.08 -15.95
CA HIS A 23 -11.29 1.00 -16.67
C HIS A 23 -11.10 1.08 -18.18
N GLU A 24 -10.27 1.99 -18.68
CA GLU A 24 -9.96 2.11 -20.11
C GLU A 24 -9.32 0.84 -20.67
N MET A 25 -8.43 0.21 -19.90
CA MET A 25 -7.85 -1.08 -20.24
C MET A 25 -8.89 -2.20 -20.34
N LEU A 26 -9.88 -2.22 -19.44
CA LEU A 26 -10.95 -3.22 -19.45
C LEU A 26 -12.00 -2.95 -20.54
N ALA A 27 -12.26 -1.68 -20.83
CA ALA A 27 -13.16 -1.26 -21.91
C ALA A 27 -12.53 -1.53 -23.29
N GLY A 28 -11.22 -1.39 -23.42
CA GLY A 28 -10.48 -1.63 -24.66
C GLY A 28 -10.65 -0.52 -25.71
N GLU A 29 -11.15 0.65 -25.32
CA GLU A 29 -11.37 1.79 -26.23
C GLU A 29 -10.07 2.55 -26.52
N LEU A 30 -9.37 3.01 -25.47
CA LEU A 30 -8.14 3.80 -25.57
C LEU A 30 -6.87 2.97 -25.36
N ILE A 31 -6.91 1.99 -24.45
CA ILE A 31 -5.77 1.12 -24.12
C ILE A 31 -6.06 -0.27 -24.67
N THR A 32 -5.49 -0.58 -25.83
CA THR A 32 -5.76 -1.82 -26.57
C THR A 32 -4.87 -2.98 -26.13
N ASP A 33 -3.75 -2.70 -25.47
CA ASP A 33 -2.79 -3.72 -25.02
C ASP A 33 -3.30 -4.56 -23.83
N GLY A 34 -4.46 -4.21 -23.25
CA GLY A 34 -5.10 -4.92 -22.15
C GLY A 34 -4.12 -5.17 -21.00
N TRP A 35 -3.99 -6.42 -20.59
CA TRP A 35 -3.08 -6.89 -19.53
C TRP A 35 -1.58 -6.70 -19.83
N ARG A 36 -1.21 -6.28 -21.04
CA ARG A 36 0.18 -6.02 -21.45
C ARG A 36 0.52 -4.53 -21.50
N SER A 37 -0.45 -3.64 -21.28
CA SER A 37 -0.27 -2.19 -21.32
C SER A 37 0.84 -1.72 -20.36
N THR A 38 1.68 -0.83 -20.86
CA THR A 38 2.78 -0.23 -20.10
C THR A 38 2.31 0.92 -19.24
N GLU A 39 1.30 1.65 -19.70
CA GLU A 39 0.73 2.84 -19.06
C GLU A 39 0.05 2.45 -17.75
N VAL A 40 -0.76 1.37 -17.78
CA VAL A 40 -1.43 0.85 -16.58
C VAL A 40 -0.40 0.27 -15.61
N ARG A 41 0.61 -0.44 -16.13
CA ARG A 41 1.71 -0.96 -15.31
C ARG A 41 2.42 0.17 -14.58
N ASP A 42 2.78 1.25 -15.26
CA ASP A 42 3.57 2.35 -14.70
C ASP A 42 2.76 3.12 -13.64
N ALA A 43 1.48 3.38 -13.91
CA ALA A 43 0.57 3.97 -12.92
C ALA A 43 0.42 3.10 -11.66
N LEU A 44 0.37 1.77 -11.82
CA LEU A 44 0.23 0.80 -10.73
C LEU A 44 1.55 0.46 -10.05
N ASP A 45 2.71 0.63 -10.68
CA ASP A 45 4.00 0.27 -10.10
C ASP A 45 4.28 1.12 -8.86
N LEU A 46 4.04 2.44 -8.95
CA LEU A 46 4.17 3.39 -7.85
C LEU A 46 3.08 3.26 -6.76
N CYS A 47 2.12 2.35 -6.93
CA CYS A 47 1.10 2.09 -5.91
C CYS A 47 1.69 1.24 -4.77
N LEU A 48 1.83 1.81 -3.57
CA LEU A 48 2.37 1.12 -2.39
C LEU A 48 1.42 0.08 -1.75
N SER A 49 0.26 -0.18 -2.37
CA SER A 49 -0.78 -1.07 -1.82
C SER A 49 -1.22 -0.70 -0.39
N CYS A 50 -1.15 0.59 -0.04
CA CYS A 50 -1.47 1.10 1.31
C CYS A 50 -2.98 1.10 1.64
N LYS A 51 -3.84 0.71 0.69
CA LYS A 51 -5.32 0.68 0.81
C LYS A 51 -6.00 2.02 1.13
N GLY A 52 -5.30 3.16 1.06
CA GLY A 52 -5.89 4.49 1.24
C GLY A 52 -7.01 4.79 0.22
N CYS A 53 -6.93 4.21 -0.98
CA CYS A 53 -7.95 4.29 -2.02
C CYS A 53 -9.35 3.85 -1.57
N ARG A 54 -9.45 2.86 -0.67
CA ARG A 54 -10.74 2.36 -0.16
C ARG A 54 -11.45 3.40 0.70
N SER A 55 -10.69 4.20 1.44
CA SER A 55 -11.24 5.29 2.28
C SER A 55 -11.60 6.53 1.46
N ASP A 56 -10.86 6.79 0.38
CA ASP A 56 -11.11 7.95 -0.48
C ASP A 56 -12.32 7.74 -1.41
N CYS A 57 -12.64 6.49 -1.72
CA CYS A 57 -13.69 6.14 -2.66
C CYS A 57 -15.01 5.84 -1.94
N PRO A 58 -16.10 6.58 -2.18
CA PRO A 58 -17.38 6.37 -1.49
C PRO A 58 -18.02 5.01 -1.80
N VAL A 59 -17.63 4.38 -2.92
CA VAL A 59 -18.09 3.03 -3.32
C VAL A 59 -17.18 1.91 -2.80
N GLY A 60 -16.11 2.23 -2.06
CA GLY A 60 -15.26 1.23 -1.42
C GLY A 60 -14.33 0.44 -2.35
N VAL A 61 -13.96 1.01 -3.50
CA VAL A 61 -13.05 0.37 -4.47
C VAL A 61 -11.68 0.10 -3.84
N ASP A 62 -11.16 -1.11 -4.03
CA ASP A 62 -9.86 -1.53 -3.54
C ASP A 62 -8.85 -1.70 -4.69
N MET A 63 -8.15 -0.60 -5.00
CA MET A 63 -7.09 -0.61 -6.02
C MET A 63 -5.91 -1.50 -5.65
N ALA A 64 -5.70 -1.84 -4.38
CA ALA A 64 -4.62 -2.74 -3.99
C ALA A 64 -4.91 -4.18 -4.45
N THR A 65 -6.17 -4.60 -4.38
CA THR A 65 -6.60 -5.90 -4.91
C THR A 65 -6.50 -5.91 -6.43
N TYR A 66 -6.97 -4.86 -7.11
CA TYR A 66 -6.84 -4.77 -8.57
C TYR A 66 -5.39 -4.72 -9.05
N LYS A 67 -4.49 -4.08 -8.30
CA LYS A 67 -3.05 -4.14 -8.59
C LYS A 67 -2.54 -5.58 -8.56
N ALA A 68 -2.91 -6.35 -7.53
CA ALA A 68 -2.47 -7.73 -7.40
C ALA A 68 -2.93 -8.58 -8.59
N GLU A 69 -4.19 -8.42 -9.00
CA GLU A 69 -4.77 -9.12 -10.15
C GLU A 69 -4.08 -8.72 -11.47
N PHE A 70 -3.94 -7.42 -11.71
CA PHE A 70 -3.25 -6.91 -12.89
C PHE A 70 -1.82 -7.43 -12.96
N LEU A 71 -1.05 -7.38 -11.86
CA LEU A 71 0.33 -7.88 -11.84
C LEU A 71 0.43 -9.41 -11.94
N HIS A 72 -0.63 -10.15 -11.59
CA HIS A 72 -0.70 -11.58 -11.83
C HIS A 72 -0.72 -11.86 -13.33
N HIS A 73 -1.71 -11.32 -14.04
CA HIS A 73 -1.83 -11.48 -15.50
C HIS A 73 -0.71 -10.78 -16.28
N HIS A 74 -0.23 -9.63 -15.79
CA HIS A 74 0.87 -8.90 -16.42
C HIS A 74 2.20 -9.67 -16.34
N TYR A 75 2.37 -10.59 -15.40
CA TYR A 75 3.58 -11.40 -15.33
C TYR A 75 3.33 -12.89 -15.56
N GLU A 76 2.12 -13.26 -15.95
CA GLU A 76 1.80 -14.61 -16.38
C GLU A 76 2.60 -14.94 -17.65
N GLY A 77 3.38 -16.01 -17.60
CA GLY A 77 4.30 -16.41 -18.68
C GLY A 77 5.49 -15.47 -18.92
N ARG A 78 5.72 -14.44 -18.08
CA ARG A 78 6.78 -13.44 -18.24
C ARG A 78 7.71 -13.38 -17.03
N ARG A 79 8.97 -12.98 -17.25
CA ARG A 79 9.93 -12.80 -16.15
C ARG A 79 9.62 -11.52 -15.38
N ARG A 80 9.52 -11.62 -14.05
CA ARG A 80 9.41 -10.46 -13.16
C ARG A 80 10.77 -9.75 -13.00
N PRO A 81 10.78 -8.44 -12.71
CA PRO A 81 12.00 -7.73 -12.34
C PRO A 81 12.73 -8.40 -11.17
N ALA A 82 14.07 -8.40 -11.22
CA ALA A 82 14.93 -9.03 -10.22
C ALA A 82 14.65 -8.53 -8.79
N ALA A 83 14.26 -7.27 -8.65
CA ALA A 83 13.90 -6.66 -7.37
C ALA A 83 12.75 -7.40 -6.66
N HIS A 84 11.75 -7.89 -7.37
CA HIS A 84 10.64 -8.63 -6.73
C HIS A 84 11.12 -9.94 -6.11
N TYR A 85 12.05 -10.64 -6.77
CA TYR A 85 12.62 -11.88 -6.26
C TYR A 85 13.56 -11.62 -5.07
N ALA A 86 14.46 -10.65 -5.20
CA ALA A 86 15.40 -10.27 -4.16
C ALA A 86 14.66 -9.84 -2.87
N MET A 87 13.63 -9.01 -3.00
CA MET A 87 12.80 -8.56 -1.87
C MET A 87 11.94 -9.70 -1.30
N GLY A 88 11.37 -10.56 -2.15
CA GLY A 88 10.56 -11.70 -1.71
C GLY A 88 11.37 -12.73 -0.91
N TRP A 89 12.65 -12.91 -1.24
CA TRP A 89 13.55 -13.81 -0.52
C TRP A 89 14.19 -13.20 0.72
N LEU A 90 14.03 -11.89 0.96
CA LEU A 90 14.67 -11.19 2.06
C LEU A 90 14.41 -11.82 3.44
N PRO A 91 13.19 -12.25 3.81
CA PRO A 91 12.95 -12.91 5.10
C PRO A 91 13.73 -14.22 5.26
N VAL A 92 13.93 -14.96 4.16
CA VAL A 92 14.69 -16.22 4.15
C VAL A 92 16.17 -15.95 4.37
N TRP A 93 16.75 -14.99 3.65
CA TRP A 93 18.14 -14.57 3.84
C TRP A 93 18.41 -14.04 5.25
N LEU A 94 17.51 -13.20 5.76
CA LEU A 94 17.60 -12.67 7.13
C LEU A 94 17.51 -13.80 8.17
N GLY A 95 16.64 -14.79 7.95
CA GLY A 95 16.56 -15.99 8.79
C GLY A 95 17.85 -16.81 8.79
N TRP A 96 18.44 -17.02 7.61
CA TRP A 96 19.71 -17.73 7.46
C TRP A 96 20.85 -17.03 8.18
N VAL A 97 21.05 -15.73 7.95
CA VAL A 97 22.14 -14.97 8.59
C VAL A 97 21.95 -14.86 10.10
N ALA A 98 20.71 -14.77 10.58
CA ALA A 98 20.43 -14.83 12.00
C ALA A 98 20.78 -16.21 12.59
N ARG A 99 20.52 -17.30 11.86
CA ARG A 99 20.81 -18.67 12.30
C ARG A 99 22.31 -18.99 12.31
N THR A 100 23.03 -18.55 11.28
CA THR A 100 24.48 -18.79 11.13
C THR A 100 25.35 -17.78 11.90
N ARG A 101 24.74 -16.77 12.52
CA ARG A 101 25.42 -15.65 13.21
C ARG A 101 26.46 -14.93 12.34
N THR A 102 26.32 -14.98 11.01
CA THR A 102 27.27 -14.40 10.05
C THR A 102 27.04 -12.91 9.79
N ALA A 103 26.22 -12.23 10.61
CA ALA A 103 25.88 -10.82 10.42
C ALA A 103 27.11 -9.88 10.33
N GLY A 104 28.16 -10.15 11.12
CA GLY A 104 29.42 -9.40 11.05
C GLY A 104 30.14 -9.57 9.72
N ALA A 105 30.21 -10.80 9.20
CA ALA A 105 30.82 -11.09 7.91
C ALA A 105 30.03 -10.49 6.74
N VAL A 106 28.70 -10.53 6.80
CA VAL A 106 27.83 -9.92 5.78
C VAL A 106 27.99 -8.40 5.77
N ASN A 107 28.13 -7.76 6.94
CA ASN A 107 28.40 -6.32 7.02
C ASN A 107 29.78 -5.95 6.48
N ALA A 108 30.81 -6.72 6.82
CA ALA A 108 32.15 -6.51 6.30
C ALA A 108 32.16 -6.64 4.77
N LEU A 109 31.50 -7.67 4.23
CA LEU A 109 31.39 -7.88 2.79
C LEU A 109 30.54 -6.79 2.10
N ALA A 110 29.46 -6.33 2.73
CA ALA A 110 28.63 -5.24 2.24
C ALA A 110 29.34 -3.86 2.30
N SER A 111 30.39 -3.71 3.10
CA SER A 111 31.23 -2.51 3.14
C SER A 111 32.27 -2.45 2.01
N VAL A 112 32.52 -3.57 1.34
CA VAL A 112 33.40 -3.63 0.18
C VAL A 112 32.67 -3.07 -1.05
N GLY A 113 33.06 -1.88 -1.50
CA GLY A 113 32.43 -1.11 -2.58
C GLY A 113 32.06 -1.90 -3.86
N PRO A 114 32.95 -2.73 -4.45
CA PRO A 114 32.59 -3.52 -5.64
C PRO A 114 31.56 -4.62 -5.33
N PHE A 115 31.63 -5.24 -4.16
CA PHE A 115 30.63 -6.24 -3.74
C PHE A 115 29.27 -5.60 -3.50
N ALA A 116 29.23 -4.44 -2.81
CA ALA A 116 28.01 -3.66 -2.62
C ALA A 116 27.39 -3.26 -3.97
N ARG A 117 28.20 -2.83 -4.94
CA ARG A 117 27.74 -2.46 -6.28
C ARG A 117 27.20 -3.67 -7.05
N ALA A 118 27.87 -4.82 -6.97
CA ALA A 118 27.39 -6.07 -7.58
C ALA A 118 26.08 -6.54 -6.95
N ALA A 119 25.98 -6.53 -5.62
CA ALA A 119 24.78 -6.89 -4.89
C ALA A 119 23.59 -5.98 -5.22
N LYS A 120 23.80 -4.65 -5.29
CA LYS A 120 22.77 -3.69 -5.72
C LYS A 120 22.30 -3.95 -7.15
N ARG A 121 23.21 -4.27 -8.07
CA ARG A 121 22.91 -4.56 -9.48
C ARG A 121 22.12 -5.86 -9.64
N LEU A 122 22.49 -6.91 -8.91
CA LEU A 122 21.80 -8.21 -8.93
C LEU A 122 20.44 -8.15 -8.22
N GLY A 123 20.33 -7.37 -7.14
CA GLY A 123 19.09 -7.19 -6.40
C GLY A 123 18.10 -6.21 -7.04
N GLY A 124 18.46 -5.53 -8.14
CA GLY A 124 17.62 -4.49 -8.75
C GLY A 124 17.35 -3.31 -7.81
N ILE A 125 18.27 -3.01 -6.88
CA ILE A 125 18.12 -1.95 -5.88
C ILE A 125 18.74 -0.66 -6.43
N ALA A 126 18.04 0.47 -6.28
CA ALA A 126 18.54 1.80 -6.63
C ALA A 126 19.94 2.04 -6.04
N ARG A 127 20.88 2.51 -6.86
CA ARG A 127 22.30 2.59 -6.51
C ARG A 127 22.56 3.57 -5.36
N GLU A 128 21.69 4.57 -5.28
CA GLU A 128 21.66 5.66 -4.32
C GLU A 128 21.24 5.19 -2.92
N ARG A 129 20.63 3.99 -2.80
CA ARG A 129 20.20 3.45 -1.50
C ARG A 129 21.37 2.77 -0.78
N GLU A 130 21.64 3.17 0.46
CA GLU A 130 22.56 2.45 1.33
C GLU A 130 21.95 1.13 1.81
N ILE A 131 22.76 0.06 1.85
CA ILE A 131 22.32 -1.23 2.38
C ILE A 131 22.38 -1.13 3.91
N PRO A 132 21.27 -1.34 4.64
CA PRO A 132 21.30 -1.27 6.08
C PRO A 132 22.20 -2.36 6.66
N GLY A 133 22.95 -2.01 7.71
CA GLY A 133 23.78 -2.98 8.43
C GLY A 133 22.92 -4.05 9.10
N TRP A 134 23.32 -5.31 8.94
CA TRP A 134 22.69 -6.47 9.53
C TRP A 134 23.10 -6.54 11.01
N ARG A 135 22.19 -6.22 11.93
CA ARG A 135 22.49 -6.34 13.36
C ARG A 135 22.34 -7.81 13.77
N GLY A 136 23.43 -8.43 14.23
CA GLY A 136 23.37 -9.73 14.89
C GLY A 136 22.48 -9.63 16.13
N ARG A 137 21.53 -10.54 16.30
CA ARG A 137 20.70 -10.60 17.50
C ARG A 137 21.59 -10.79 18.73
N ARG A 138 21.69 -9.76 19.57
CA ARG A 138 21.67 -9.98 21.03
C ARG A 138 20.21 -10.22 21.41
N SER A 139 19.80 -11.47 21.47
CA SER A 139 18.53 -11.82 22.11
C SER A 139 18.71 -11.72 23.63
N ARG A 140 18.02 -10.80 24.28
CA ARG A 140 17.26 -11.01 25.53
C ARG A 140 16.65 -9.70 26.03
N GLY A 141 15.32 -9.68 26.10
CA GLY A 141 14.52 -9.05 27.17
C GLY A 141 14.45 -7.52 27.23
N GLY A 142 13.21 -7.00 27.27
CA GLY A 142 12.91 -5.70 27.87
C GLY A 142 12.84 -4.55 26.88
N GLY A 143 11.71 -3.84 26.91
CA GLY A 143 11.47 -2.65 26.10
C GLY A 143 12.55 -1.58 26.27
N GLY A 144 12.90 -0.95 25.16
CA GLY A 144 13.84 0.18 25.13
C GLY A 144 13.82 0.75 23.73
N GLY A 145 13.14 1.89 23.58
CA GLY A 145 12.76 2.47 22.30
C GLY A 145 13.95 2.81 21.40
N GLY A 146 13.99 2.20 20.22
CA GLY A 146 14.69 2.79 19.08
C GLY A 146 13.81 3.89 18.51
N ALA A 147 14.17 5.14 18.80
CA ALA A 147 13.55 6.33 18.24
C ALA A 147 13.72 6.35 16.71
N GLY A 148 12.78 5.75 15.98
CA GLY A 148 12.47 6.18 14.63
C GLY A 148 11.83 7.58 14.69
N PRO A 149 11.98 8.44 13.67
CA PRO A 149 11.19 9.66 13.60
C PRO A 149 9.73 9.26 13.74
N ARG A 150 9.11 9.75 14.82
CA ARG A 150 7.73 9.48 15.18
C ARG A 150 6.87 10.12 14.09
N VAL A 151 6.62 9.39 13.00
CA VAL A 151 5.57 9.76 12.06
C VAL A 151 4.31 9.81 12.91
N ARG A 152 3.78 11.01 13.12
CA ARG A 152 2.48 11.19 13.76
C ARG A 152 1.47 10.51 12.85
N GLU A 153 1.14 9.27 13.17
CA GLU A 153 -0.03 8.56 12.67
C GLU A 153 -1.26 9.29 13.20
N GLY A 154 -1.64 10.36 12.49
CA GLY A 154 -2.99 10.93 12.55
C GLY A 154 -3.94 9.99 11.82
N TRP A 155 -4.11 8.78 12.34
CA TRP A 155 -5.23 7.91 12.00
C TRP A 155 -6.16 7.90 13.21
N SER A 156 -6.96 8.97 13.31
CA SER A 156 -8.08 9.03 14.24
C SER A 156 -9.13 8.01 13.79
N SER A 157 -9.02 6.79 14.31
CA SER A 157 -10.13 5.87 14.40
C SER A 157 -11.12 6.40 15.45
N SER A 158 -11.85 7.47 15.14
CA SER A 158 -12.89 8.05 15.98
C SER A 158 -14.11 8.40 15.13
N GLY A 159 -14.90 7.37 14.88
CA GLY A 159 -16.23 7.44 14.27
C GLY A 159 -17.02 6.14 14.43
N ARG A 160 -16.66 5.33 15.44
CA ARG A 160 -17.49 4.24 15.95
C ARG A 160 -17.95 4.69 17.32
N THR A 161 -19.11 5.33 17.39
CA THR A 161 -19.78 5.60 18.66
C THR A 161 -20.24 4.26 19.23
N PRO A 162 -19.76 3.83 20.41
CA PRO A 162 -20.32 2.69 21.09
C PRO A 162 -21.53 3.19 21.88
N LEU A 163 -22.74 3.08 21.33
CA LEU A 163 -23.96 3.21 22.12
C LEU A 163 -24.13 1.93 22.94
N ARG A 164 -23.38 1.83 24.04
CA ARG A 164 -23.64 0.87 25.13
C ARG A 164 -24.34 1.61 26.28
N SER A 165 -25.60 1.24 26.45
CA SER A 165 -26.23 0.99 27.76
C SER A 165 -26.13 2.08 28.83
N THR A 166 -27.12 2.96 28.84
CA THR A 166 -27.75 3.37 30.10
C THR A 166 -29.25 3.27 29.96
N CYS A 167 -29.76 2.16 30.46
CA CYS A 167 -31.15 1.90 30.73
C CYS A 167 -31.68 2.97 31.70
N ARG A 168 -32.64 3.79 31.27
CA ARG A 168 -33.75 4.25 32.13
C ARG A 168 -34.86 4.82 31.26
N ARG A 169 -36.00 4.10 31.27
CA ARG A 169 -37.40 4.56 31.33
C ARG A 169 -37.75 5.66 30.30
N ARG A 170 -38.74 5.52 29.42
CA ARG A 170 -40.16 5.29 29.74
C ARG A 170 -40.91 5.45 28.40
N TRP A 171 -41.67 4.42 27.95
CA TRP A 171 -42.90 4.52 27.15
C TRP A 171 -42.76 5.10 25.71
N ALA A 172 -43.44 4.69 24.65
CA ALA A 172 -44.45 3.68 24.37
C ALA A 172 -44.44 3.49 22.83
N VAL A 173 -44.56 2.22 22.41
CA VAL A 173 -45.48 1.73 21.36
C VAL A 173 -45.58 2.51 20.01
N ARG A 174 -45.32 1.76 18.91
CA ARG A 174 -45.98 1.79 17.57
C ARG A 174 -45.29 2.48 16.37
N PRO A 175 -45.60 2.08 15.11
CA PRO A 175 -44.74 1.21 14.31
C PRO A 175 -44.38 1.74 12.91
N CYS A 176 -43.61 0.93 12.17
CA CYS A 176 -43.27 1.01 10.75
C CYS A 176 -44.27 1.75 9.85
N VAL A 177 -43.76 2.68 9.03
CA VAL A 177 -44.34 2.99 7.72
C VAL A 177 -43.23 3.14 6.69
N CYS A 178 -43.34 2.31 5.67
CA CYS A 178 -42.63 2.32 4.42
C CYS A 178 -42.95 3.61 3.64
N TRP A 179 -41.97 4.40 3.22
CA TRP A 179 -42.19 5.32 2.09
C TRP A 179 -41.05 5.25 1.07
N ARG A 180 -41.51 4.80 -0.09
CA ARG A 180 -40.87 4.66 -1.40
C ARG A 180 -40.71 6.06 -2.03
N ARG A 181 -39.79 6.15 -3.02
CA ARG A 181 -39.67 7.23 -4.04
C ARG A 181 -39.05 8.54 -3.50
N ARG A 182 -38.27 9.34 -4.24
CA ARG A 182 -37.81 9.37 -5.64
C ARG A 182 -36.82 10.55 -5.75
N VAL A 183 -36.02 10.54 -6.81
CA VAL A 183 -35.55 11.73 -7.56
C VAL A 183 -34.29 12.44 -7.05
N CYS A 184 -33.35 12.51 -8.00
CA CYS A 184 -32.16 13.33 -8.09
C CYS A 184 -32.32 14.75 -7.53
N GLY A 185 -31.26 15.27 -6.92
CA GLY A 185 -31.17 16.69 -6.58
C GLY A 185 -30.08 16.93 -5.55
N TRP A 186 -28.87 17.21 -6.03
CA TRP A 186 -27.88 17.95 -5.22
C TRP A 186 -28.53 19.23 -4.66
N PRO A 187 -28.15 19.64 -3.45
CA PRO A 187 -27.35 20.85 -3.42
C PRO A 187 -26.15 20.77 -2.47
N CYS A 188 -25.07 21.37 -2.96
CA CYS A 188 -23.91 21.81 -2.20
C CYS A 188 -24.29 22.53 -0.91
N ARG A 189 -23.61 22.22 0.20
CA ARG A 189 -23.24 23.19 1.26
C ARG A 189 -22.28 22.58 2.29
N PRO A 190 -21.04 23.09 2.42
CA PRO A 190 -20.40 23.40 3.70
C PRO A 190 -20.85 24.82 4.17
N PRO A 191 -20.45 25.36 5.35
CA PRO A 191 -19.37 24.92 6.23
C PRO A 191 -19.74 24.81 7.73
N CYS A 192 -18.82 24.14 8.45
CA CYS A 192 -18.37 24.33 9.82
C CYS A 192 -19.38 24.84 10.88
N GLY A 193 -19.63 23.99 11.87
CA GLY A 193 -20.02 24.33 13.24
C GLY A 193 -19.39 23.32 14.18
#